data_AF-A0A180G4B2-F1
#
_entry.id   AF-A0A180G4B2-F1
#
_cell.length_a   1.000
_cell.length_b   1.000
_cell.length_c   1.000
_cell.angle_alpha   90.00
_cell.angle_beta   90.00
_cell.angle_gamma   90.00
#
_symmetry.space_group_name_H-M   'P 1'
#
loop_
_entity.id
_entity.type
_entity.pdbx_description
1 polymer ?
#
loop_
_entity_poly.entity_id
_entity_poly.type
_entity_poly.pdbx_seq_one_letter_code
_entity_poly.pdbx_strand_id
1 'polypeptide(L)'
;MKDLRGTLPEGSEPLKNIVHQHTRLLLGVTGTDLKTLPLQPNAEERDLAVQRGKNLGFDQPRPTAPASTSNHTQAYKSWLQTQLRDLGLTRFTFDWESSWKHPFNQLMDVVFYRTLSMALHSGEYNNHPWSPDHATHAIASALLERYFNHLQTQWKLIQKGGETALDAQKARNRSIKTRSRVCERRQQWCDENGYPELAAQFKDPAVCSDTEEILVDRVTKHRKLKLSWRSDGFSALVKTIDHEIQVGSRIGKSRRKKKFIAREEPENTEENPRIPERLSRQVYKEEWLKNLTPGTIENLKIKEVRIMTDDFMPYAAHAS
;
A
#
# COMPACT_ATOMS: atom_id res chain seq x y z
N MET A 1 -13.95 -13.60 -23.62
CA MET A 1 -12.86 -12.73 -23.16
C MET A 1 -11.90 -13.57 -22.33
N LYS A 2 -10.60 -13.56 -22.63
CA LYS A 2 -9.62 -14.22 -21.75
C LYS A 2 -9.50 -13.36 -20.49
N ASP A 3 -10.06 -13.86 -19.39
CA ASP A 3 -9.79 -13.39 -18.04
C ASP A 3 -8.27 -13.25 -17.88
N LEU A 4 -7.74 -12.03 -17.74
CA LEU A 4 -6.35 -11.81 -17.31
C LEU A 4 -6.27 -12.13 -15.80
N ARG A 5 -6.49 -13.40 -15.44
CA ARG A 5 -6.15 -13.93 -14.11
C ARG A 5 -4.64 -14.15 -14.08
N GLY A 6 -3.89 -13.06 -13.99
CA GLY A 6 -2.43 -13.11 -14.04
C GLY A 6 -1.73 -11.77 -13.81
N THR A 7 -0.40 -11.85 -13.82
CA THR A 7 0.55 -10.75 -13.91
C THR A 7 0.23 -9.92 -15.17
N LEU A 8 0.14 -8.60 -15.01
CA LEU A 8 -0.03 -7.71 -16.15
C LEU A 8 1.19 -7.82 -17.07
N PRO A 9 1.06 -7.55 -18.38
CA PRO A 9 2.20 -7.50 -19.29
C PRO A 9 3.29 -6.59 -18.74
N GLU A 10 4.55 -6.99 -18.90
CA GLU A 10 5.70 -6.16 -18.58
C GLU A 10 5.60 -4.83 -19.35
N GLY A 11 5.90 -3.70 -18.69
CA GLY A 11 5.74 -2.37 -19.29
C GLY A 11 4.34 -1.74 -19.16
N SER A 12 3.39 -2.39 -18.48
CA SER A 12 2.05 -1.81 -18.19
C SER A 12 2.02 -0.81 -17.01
N GLU A 13 3.11 -0.65 -16.26
CA GLU A 13 3.20 0.26 -15.10
C GLU A 13 2.89 1.74 -15.41
N PRO A 14 3.26 2.30 -16.58
CA PRO A 14 2.83 3.65 -16.92
C PRO A 14 1.32 3.76 -17.13
N LEU A 15 0.69 2.74 -17.73
CA LEU A 15 -0.76 2.73 -17.96
C LEU A 15 -1.54 2.66 -16.64
N LYS A 16 -1.01 1.98 -15.62
CA LYS A 16 -1.57 1.98 -14.27
C LYS A 16 -1.68 3.39 -13.69
N ASN A 17 -0.64 4.22 -13.85
CA ASN A 17 -0.68 5.61 -13.38
C ASN A 17 -1.75 6.42 -14.14
N ILE A 18 -1.84 6.22 -15.46
CA ILE A 18 -2.87 6.85 -16.29
C ILE A 18 -4.27 6.40 -15.84
N VAL A 19 -4.51 5.10 -15.65
CA VAL A 19 -5.79 4.55 -15.17
C VAL A 19 -6.17 5.16 -13.83
N HIS A 20 -5.24 5.23 -12.86
CA HIS A 20 -5.52 5.85 -11.56
C HIS A 20 -5.86 7.34 -11.69
N GLN A 21 -5.09 8.08 -12.50
CA GLN A 21 -5.33 9.51 -12.73
C GLN A 21 -6.66 9.76 -13.43
N HIS A 22 -6.97 8.95 -14.45
CA HIS A 22 -8.23 9.02 -15.20
C HIS A 22 -9.42 8.67 -14.30
N THR A 23 -9.31 7.62 -13.50
CA THR A 23 -10.37 7.22 -12.55
C THR A 23 -10.67 8.34 -11.57
N ARG A 24 -9.63 8.99 -11.02
CA ARG A 24 -9.79 10.12 -10.09
C ARG A 24 -10.41 11.34 -10.76
N LEU A 25 -10.04 11.62 -12.02
CA LEU A 25 -10.66 12.67 -12.82
C LEU A 25 -12.15 12.43 -13.00
N LEU A 26 -12.55 11.21 -13.35
CA LEU A 26 -13.96 10.84 -13.54
C LEU A 26 -14.76 10.89 -12.23
N LEU A 27 -14.20 10.38 -11.14
CA LEU A 27 -14.82 10.42 -9.82
C LEU A 27 -14.83 11.83 -9.19
N GLY A 28 -14.19 12.83 -9.81
CA GLY A 28 -14.10 14.18 -9.27
C GLY A 28 -13.21 14.31 -8.03
N VAL A 29 -12.30 13.36 -7.80
CA VAL A 29 -11.43 13.31 -6.60
C VAL A 29 -10.16 14.14 -6.81
N THR A 30 -10.05 15.27 -6.10
CA THR A 30 -8.84 16.11 -6.11
C THR A 30 -7.78 15.57 -5.15
N GLY A 31 -6.54 15.42 -5.63
CA GLY A 31 -5.45 14.95 -4.77
C GLY A 31 -5.67 13.53 -4.22
N THR A 32 -4.94 13.16 -3.17
CA THR A 32 -5.04 11.80 -2.59
C THR A 32 -6.23 11.64 -1.64
N ASP A 33 -7.14 12.62 -1.62
CA ASP A 33 -8.22 12.68 -0.65
C ASP A 33 -9.44 11.86 -1.07
N LEU A 34 -9.35 10.56 -0.80
CA LEU A 34 -10.41 9.58 -1.06
C LEU A 34 -11.67 9.79 -0.19
N LYS A 35 -11.71 10.80 0.68
CA LYS A 35 -12.90 11.19 1.45
C LYS A 35 -14.00 11.78 0.55
N THR A 36 -13.63 12.26 -0.63
CA THR A 36 -14.51 12.93 -1.60
C THR A 36 -15.10 11.97 -2.63
N LEU A 37 -15.07 10.64 -2.39
CA LEU A 37 -15.65 9.69 -3.32
C LEU A 37 -17.14 10.02 -3.56
N PRO A 38 -17.59 10.01 -4.83
CA PRO A 38 -18.96 10.36 -5.14
C PRO A 38 -19.92 9.35 -4.51
N LEU A 39 -21.09 9.83 -4.11
CA LEU A 39 -22.18 8.98 -3.63
C LEU A 39 -22.49 7.90 -4.67
N GLN A 40 -22.75 6.69 -4.22
CA GLN A 40 -23.23 5.59 -5.07
C GLN A 40 -24.58 5.98 -5.72
N PRO A 41 -24.95 5.39 -6.87
CA PRO A 41 -26.27 5.63 -7.45
C PRO A 41 -27.34 5.06 -6.53
N ASN A 42 -28.54 5.65 -6.54
CA ASN A 42 -29.70 4.99 -5.95
C ASN A 42 -30.16 3.83 -6.85
N ALA A 43 -31.07 2.97 -6.36
CA ALA A 43 -31.50 1.79 -7.11
C ALA A 43 -32.13 2.14 -8.48
N GLU A 44 -32.92 3.21 -8.55
CA GLU A 44 -33.57 3.65 -9.79
C GLU A 44 -32.56 4.17 -10.82
N GLU A 45 -31.64 5.05 -10.41
CA GLU A 45 -30.55 5.60 -11.23
C GLU A 45 -29.68 4.46 -11.78
N ARG A 46 -29.36 3.48 -10.92
CA ARG A 46 -28.57 2.30 -11.28
C ARG A 46 -29.27 1.43 -12.31
N ASP A 47 -30.53 1.08 -12.08
CA ASP A 47 -31.26 0.13 -12.92
C ASP A 47 -31.60 0.77 -14.27
N LEU A 48 -31.96 2.06 -14.29
CA LEU A 48 -32.17 2.84 -15.51
C LEU A 48 -30.88 2.90 -16.36
N ALA A 49 -29.74 3.17 -15.74
CA ALA A 49 -28.46 3.21 -16.45
C ALA A 49 -28.10 1.86 -17.07
N VAL A 50 -28.29 0.76 -16.33
CA VAL A 50 -28.07 -0.60 -16.86
C VAL A 50 -29.00 -0.89 -18.03
N GLN A 51 -30.28 -0.49 -17.96
CA GLN A 51 -31.22 -0.66 -19.06
C GLN A 51 -30.81 0.11 -20.32
N ARG A 52 -30.43 1.38 -20.16
CA ARG A 52 -30.01 2.24 -21.28
C ARG A 52 -28.64 1.82 -21.86
N GLY A 53 -27.78 1.26 -21.01
CA GLY A 53 -26.44 0.83 -21.36
C GLY A 53 -26.34 -0.55 -22.03
N LYS A 54 -27.45 -1.28 -22.24
CA LYS A 54 -27.42 -2.66 -22.78
C LYS A 54 -26.71 -2.80 -24.13
N ASN A 55 -26.76 -1.77 -24.96
CA ASN A 55 -26.15 -1.76 -26.30
C ASN A 55 -24.81 -1.00 -26.35
N LEU A 56 -24.28 -0.62 -25.19
CA LEU A 56 -23.02 0.12 -25.11
C LEU A 56 -21.84 -0.84 -25.33
N GLY A 57 -21.20 -0.77 -26.49
CA GLY A 57 -19.99 -1.56 -26.82
C GLY A 57 -18.69 -0.79 -26.59
N PHE A 58 -17.54 -1.46 -26.65
CA PHE A 58 -16.23 -0.79 -26.51
C PHE A 58 -15.85 0.05 -27.72
N ASP A 59 -16.32 -0.35 -28.91
CA ASP A 59 -16.01 0.34 -30.16
C ASP A 59 -16.69 1.70 -30.21
N GLN A 60 -15.91 2.72 -30.57
CA GLN A 60 -16.37 4.07 -30.79
C GLN A 60 -15.70 4.68 -32.01
N PRO A 61 -16.38 5.59 -32.74
CA PRO A 61 -15.72 6.39 -33.76
C PRO A 61 -14.55 7.16 -33.13
N ARG A 62 -13.42 7.23 -33.85
CA ARG A 62 -12.25 7.97 -33.37
C ARG A 62 -12.66 9.42 -33.12
N PRO A 63 -12.51 9.93 -31.88
CA PRO A 63 -12.83 11.31 -31.60
C PRO A 63 -11.86 12.21 -32.36
N THR A 64 -12.39 13.22 -33.05
CA THR A 64 -11.57 14.25 -33.68
C THR A 64 -11.01 15.14 -32.59
N ALA A 65 -9.73 15.01 -32.27
CA ALA A 65 -9.10 15.86 -31.27
C ALA A 65 -9.13 17.33 -31.75
N PRO A 66 -9.54 18.30 -30.90
CA PRO A 66 -9.45 19.72 -31.22
C PRO A 66 -8.01 20.15 -31.55
N ALA A 67 -7.79 21.33 -32.15
CA ALA A 67 -6.43 21.76 -32.50
C ALA A 67 -5.55 22.16 -31.29
N SER A 68 -6.12 22.46 -30.12
CA SER A 68 -5.38 22.90 -28.91
C SER A 68 -5.65 22.03 -27.68
N THR A 69 -4.62 21.85 -26.86
CA THR A 69 -4.66 21.03 -25.63
C THR A 69 -5.64 21.55 -24.58
N SER A 70 -5.77 22.87 -24.40
CA SER A 70 -6.77 23.47 -23.48
C SER A 70 -8.21 23.14 -23.90
N ASN A 71 -8.44 22.98 -25.20
CA ASN A 71 -9.75 22.63 -25.74
C ASN A 71 -9.99 21.11 -25.69
N HIS A 72 -8.93 20.28 -25.62
CA HIS A 72 -9.04 18.82 -25.46
C HIS A 72 -9.73 18.46 -24.16
N THR A 73 -9.24 18.97 -23.03
CA THR A 73 -9.79 18.63 -21.71
C THR A 73 -11.25 19.09 -21.57
N GLN A 74 -11.63 20.24 -22.15
CA GLN A 74 -13.01 20.73 -22.13
C GLN A 74 -13.93 19.91 -23.05
N ALA A 75 -13.51 19.62 -24.29
CA ALA A 75 -14.25 18.76 -25.20
C ALA A 75 -14.47 17.37 -24.61
N TYR A 76 -13.42 16.82 -24.00
CA TYR A 76 -13.45 15.55 -23.27
C TYR A 76 -14.47 15.55 -22.11
N LYS A 77 -14.47 16.58 -21.26
CA LYS A 77 -15.41 16.71 -20.14
C LYS A 77 -16.86 16.83 -20.62
N SER A 78 -17.10 17.64 -21.64
CA SER A 78 -18.44 17.83 -22.24
C SER A 78 -18.98 16.52 -22.83
N TRP A 79 -18.12 15.75 -23.49
CA TRP A 79 -18.48 14.46 -24.05
C TRP A 79 -18.82 13.44 -22.96
N LEU A 80 -18.01 13.34 -21.90
CA LEU A 80 -18.31 12.49 -20.75
C LEU A 80 -19.67 12.84 -20.13
N GLN A 81 -19.94 14.12 -19.92
CA GLN A 81 -21.23 14.59 -19.38
C GLN A 81 -22.41 14.16 -20.27
N THR A 82 -22.23 14.19 -21.59
CA THR A 82 -23.23 13.70 -22.55
C THR A 82 -23.45 12.18 -22.40
N GLN A 83 -22.37 11.39 -22.36
CA GLN A 83 -22.47 9.94 -22.14
C GLN A 83 -23.19 9.59 -20.83
N LEU A 84 -22.87 10.28 -19.74
CA LEU A 84 -23.53 10.09 -18.45
C LEU A 84 -25.02 10.46 -18.51
N ARG A 85 -25.34 11.62 -19.10
CA ARG A 85 -26.74 12.09 -19.24
C ARG A 85 -27.58 11.11 -20.06
N ASP A 86 -27.02 10.55 -21.14
CA ASP A 86 -27.72 9.58 -21.98
C ASP A 86 -28.04 8.30 -21.17
N LEU A 87 -27.15 7.90 -20.27
CA LEU A 87 -27.39 6.80 -19.31
C LEU A 87 -28.31 7.19 -18.14
N GLY A 88 -28.74 8.45 -18.03
CA GLY A 88 -29.54 8.93 -16.90
C GLY A 88 -28.72 9.18 -15.63
N LEU A 89 -27.40 9.28 -15.76
CA LEU A 89 -26.47 9.52 -14.67
C LEU A 89 -26.11 10.99 -14.57
N THR A 90 -26.04 11.49 -13.35
CA THR A 90 -25.58 12.85 -13.05
C THR A 90 -24.07 12.95 -12.89
N ARG A 91 -23.43 11.82 -12.60
CA ARG A 91 -22.00 11.72 -12.25
C ARG A 91 -21.46 10.33 -12.60
N PHE A 92 -20.16 10.26 -12.84
CA PHE A 92 -19.47 8.96 -12.87
C PHE A 92 -19.25 8.50 -11.43
N THR A 93 -19.67 7.28 -11.11
CA THR A 93 -19.53 6.67 -9.78
C THR A 93 -19.64 5.16 -9.92
N PHE A 94 -19.29 4.42 -8.88
CA PHE A 94 -19.54 2.98 -8.82
C PHE A 94 -20.65 2.67 -7.82
N ASP A 95 -21.26 1.49 -7.98
CA ASP A 95 -22.04 0.88 -6.91
C ASP A 95 -21.03 0.26 -5.92
N TRP A 96 -20.78 1.00 -4.82
CA TRP A 96 -19.78 0.65 -3.81
C TRP A 96 -20.21 -0.48 -2.89
N GLU A 97 -21.50 -0.79 -2.82
CA GLU A 97 -22.00 -1.95 -2.07
C GLU A 97 -21.84 -3.24 -2.87
N SER A 98 -22.02 -3.14 -4.18
CA SER A 98 -21.95 -4.26 -5.11
C SER A 98 -20.52 -4.68 -5.48
N SER A 99 -20.38 -5.91 -5.99
CA SER A 99 -19.09 -6.40 -6.51
C SER A 99 -18.73 -5.77 -7.86
N TRP A 100 -17.47 -5.90 -8.29
CA TRP A 100 -17.03 -5.48 -9.63
C TRP A 100 -17.89 -6.09 -10.76
N LYS A 101 -18.32 -7.34 -10.59
CA LYS A 101 -19.12 -8.09 -11.58
C LYS A 101 -20.56 -7.64 -11.67
N HIS A 102 -21.01 -6.72 -10.81
CA HIS A 102 -22.37 -6.21 -10.87
C HIS A 102 -22.60 -5.48 -12.21
N PRO A 103 -23.76 -5.65 -12.88
CA PRO A 103 -24.01 -5.07 -14.21
C PRO A 103 -23.75 -3.56 -14.29
N PHE A 104 -24.07 -2.81 -13.23
CA PHE A 104 -23.76 -1.38 -13.17
C PHE A 104 -22.26 -1.09 -13.16
N ASN A 105 -21.48 -1.83 -12.37
CA ASN A 105 -20.02 -1.61 -12.30
C ASN A 105 -19.34 -2.03 -13.60
N GLN A 106 -19.85 -3.07 -14.28
CA GLN A 106 -19.43 -3.43 -15.63
C GLN A 106 -19.79 -2.36 -16.67
N LEU A 107 -20.96 -1.72 -16.57
CA LEU A 107 -21.30 -0.57 -17.40
C LEU A 107 -20.34 0.60 -17.17
N MET A 108 -19.97 0.89 -15.91
CA MET A 108 -19.01 1.93 -15.58
C MET A 108 -17.60 1.62 -16.10
N ASP A 109 -17.20 0.35 -16.15
CA ASP A 109 -15.96 -0.10 -16.82
C ASP A 109 -15.99 0.22 -18.32
N VAL A 110 -17.11 -0.04 -19.01
CA VAL A 110 -17.29 0.31 -20.42
C VAL A 110 -17.19 1.84 -20.62
N VAL A 111 -17.90 2.62 -19.80
CA VAL A 111 -17.84 4.08 -19.85
C VAL A 111 -16.41 4.57 -19.60
N PHE A 112 -15.73 4.05 -18.59
CA PHE A 112 -14.34 4.36 -18.26
C PHE A 112 -13.40 4.07 -19.42
N TYR A 113 -13.50 2.91 -20.05
CA TYR A 113 -12.59 2.56 -21.13
C TYR A 113 -12.79 3.43 -22.35
N ARG A 114 -14.05 3.76 -22.68
CA ARG A 114 -14.39 4.68 -23.77
C ARG A 114 -13.79 6.08 -23.52
N THR A 115 -13.93 6.60 -22.30
CA THR A 115 -13.37 7.90 -21.91
C THR A 115 -11.84 7.89 -21.90
N LEU A 116 -11.24 6.79 -21.42
CA LEU A 116 -9.80 6.62 -21.39
C LEU A 116 -9.22 6.56 -22.81
N SER A 117 -9.83 5.76 -23.67
CA SER A 117 -9.42 5.65 -25.08
C SER A 117 -9.44 7.01 -25.76
N MET A 118 -10.51 7.79 -25.58
CA MET A 118 -10.57 9.14 -26.14
C MET A 118 -9.46 10.05 -25.61
N ALA A 119 -9.21 10.06 -24.30
CA ALA A 119 -8.18 10.89 -23.68
C ALA A 119 -6.75 10.51 -24.13
N LEU A 120 -6.50 9.21 -24.34
CA LEU A 120 -5.24 8.71 -24.89
C LEU A 120 -5.03 9.20 -26.32
N HIS A 121 -6.05 9.09 -27.18
CA HIS A 121 -5.97 9.50 -28.59
C HIS A 121 -5.96 11.02 -28.79
N SER A 122 -6.54 11.80 -27.87
CA SER A 122 -6.44 13.26 -27.91
C SER A 122 -5.08 13.77 -27.42
N GLY A 123 -4.28 12.91 -26.78
CA GLY A 123 -2.97 13.30 -26.25
C GLY A 123 -3.00 13.94 -24.85
N GLU A 124 -4.10 13.80 -24.10
CA GLU A 124 -4.23 14.30 -22.72
C GLU A 124 -3.13 13.73 -21.80
N TYR A 125 -2.67 12.51 -22.09
CA TYR A 125 -1.64 11.80 -21.34
C TYR A 125 -0.26 11.74 -22.03
N ASN A 126 0.01 12.60 -23.03
CA ASN A 126 1.30 12.59 -23.76
C ASN A 126 2.52 12.86 -22.87
N ASN A 127 2.32 13.48 -21.69
CA ASN A 127 3.39 13.67 -20.70
C ASN A 127 3.75 12.39 -19.92
N HIS A 128 3.02 11.29 -20.14
CA HIS A 128 3.30 9.98 -19.56
C HIS A 128 3.80 9.04 -20.66
N PRO A 129 4.93 8.33 -20.48
CA PRO A 129 5.38 7.36 -21.47
C PRO A 129 4.49 6.11 -21.40
N TRP A 130 3.61 5.87 -22.37
CA TRP A 130 2.79 4.65 -22.44
C TRP A 130 2.87 4.00 -23.83
N SER A 131 2.72 2.68 -23.88
CA SER A 131 2.68 1.94 -25.14
C SER A 131 1.22 1.78 -25.63
N PRO A 132 0.92 2.11 -26.90
CA PRO A 132 -0.36 1.82 -27.53
C PRO A 132 -0.81 0.36 -27.41
N ASP A 133 0.13 -0.58 -27.45
CA ASP A 133 -0.14 -2.02 -27.35
C ASP A 133 -0.72 -2.43 -25.99
N HIS A 134 -0.51 -1.60 -24.96
CA HIS A 134 -1.05 -1.84 -23.63
C HIS A 134 -2.40 -1.16 -23.40
N ALA A 135 -2.82 -0.23 -24.25
CA ALA A 135 -4.08 0.51 -24.13
C ALA A 135 -5.30 -0.29 -24.58
N THR A 136 -5.39 -1.55 -24.16
CA THR A 136 -6.53 -2.43 -24.46
C THR A 136 -7.55 -2.42 -23.32
N HIS A 137 -8.81 -2.73 -23.64
CA HIS A 137 -9.87 -2.84 -22.64
C HIS A 137 -9.51 -3.83 -21.53
N ALA A 138 -8.99 -5.02 -21.89
CA ALA A 138 -8.66 -6.05 -20.92
C ALA A 138 -7.63 -5.59 -19.87
N ILE A 139 -6.60 -4.84 -20.31
CA ILE A 139 -5.57 -4.32 -19.41
C ILE A 139 -6.14 -3.17 -18.56
N ALA A 140 -6.85 -2.23 -19.19
CA ALA A 140 -7.46 -1.09 -18.50
C ALA A 140 -8.49 -1.54 -17.44
N SER A 141 -9.37 -2.48 -17.79
CA SER A 141 -10.38 -3.08 -16.92
C SER A 141 -9.73 -3.82 -15.74
N ALA A 142 -8.69 -4.64 -15.98
CA ALA A 142 -7.97 -5.33 -14.90
C ALA A 142 -7.27 -4.36 -13.93
N LEU A 143 -6.73 -3.25 -14.44
CA LEU A 143 -6.16 -2.18 -13.62
C LEU A 143 -7.25 -1.44 -12.84
N LEU A 144 -8.36 -1.12 -13.49
CA LEU A 144 -9.50 -0.44 -12.88
C LEU A 144 -10.14 -1.30 -11.79
N GLU A 145 -10.36 -2.59 -12.02
CA GLU A 145 -10.90 -3.53 -11.03
C GLU A 145 -10.05 -3.56 -9.76
N ARG A 146 -8.72 -3.65 -9.91
CA ARG A 146 -7.78 -3.61 -8.77
C ARG A 146 -7.92 -2.29 -8.00
N TYR A 147 -8.05 -1.18 -8.72
CA TYR A 147 -8.22 0.13 -8.10
C TYR A 147 -9.61 0.30 -7.46
N PHE A 148 -10.68 -0.18 -8.10
CA PHE A 148 -12.04 -0.24 -7.55
C PHE A 148 -12.06 -1.00 -6.23
N ASN A 149 -11.48 -2.21 -6.16
CA ASN A 149 -11.44 -3.00 -4.93
C ASN A 149 -10.71 -2.26 -3.80
N HIS A 150 -9.63 -1.54 -4.13
CA HIS A 150 -8.94 -0.67 -3.19
C HIS A 150 -9.87 0.46 -2.70
N LEU A 151 -10.50 1.21 -3.61
CA LEU A 151 -11.41 2.31 -3.28
C LEU A 151 -12.63 1.84 -2.49
N GLN A 152 -13.25 0.72 -2.87
CA GLN A 152 -14.40 0.12 -2.21
C GLN A 152 -14.07 -0.25 -0.75
N THR A 153 -12.87 -0.79 -0.51
CA THR A 153 -12.41 -1.09 0.85
C THR A 153 -12.32 0.19 1.68
N GLN A 154 -11.76 1.27 1.12
CA GLN A 154 -11.69 2.57 1.81
C GLN A 154 -13.09 3.15 2.06
N TRP A 155 -13.99 3.10 1.08
CA TRP A 155 -15.36 3.57 1.20
C TRP A 155 -16.12 2.83 2.30
N LYS A 156 -16.05 1.49 2.34
CA LYS A 156 -16.70 0.67 3.38
C LYS A 156 -16.20 1.01 4.79
N LEU A 157 -14.92 1.37 4.94
CA LEU A 157 -14.37 1.80 6.23
C LEU A 157 -14.91 3.15 6.67
N ILE A 158 -15.00 4.11 5.75
CA ILE A 158 -15.59 5.43 6.02
C ILE A 158 -17.05 5.26 6.45
N GLN A 159 -17.83 4.41 5.78
CA GLN A 159 -19.23 4.17 6.13
C GLN A 159 -19.41 3.54 7.52
N LYS A 160 -18.52 2.60 7.91
CA LYS A 160 -18.64 1.90 9.20
C LYS A 160 -18.11 2.67 10.40
N GLY A 161 -17.02 3.41 10.22
CA GLY A 161 -16.25 3.99 11.34
C GLY A 161 -15.81 5.43 11.11
N GLY A 162 -16.36 6.11 10.10
CA GLY A 162 -16.03 7.48 9.76
C GLY A 162 -14.58 7.66 9.32
N GLU A 163 -14.13 8.92 9.33
CA GLU A 163 -12.78 9.30 8.90
C GLU A 163 -11.68 8.72 9.79
N THR A 164 -11.96 8.59 11.09
CA THR A 164 -11.00 8.09 12.08
C THR A 164 -10.62 6.63 11.82
N ALA A 165 -11.56 5.80 11.36
CA ALA A 165 -11.28 4.41 11.01
C ALA A 165 -10.34 4.28 9.81
N LEU A 166 -10.54 5.13 8.79
CA LEU A 166 -9.67 5.16 7.61
C LEU A 166 -8.24 5.58 7.98
N ASP A 167 -8.11 6.63 8.79
CA ASP A 167 -6.81 7.13 9.22
C ASP A 167 -6.09 6.14 10.15
N ALA A 168 -6.83 5.47 11.04
CA ALA A 168 -6.31 4.38 11.86
C ALA A 168 -5.79 3.21 10.99
N GLN A 169 -6.52 2.81 9.95
CA GLN A 169 -6.05 1.76 9.05
C GLN A 169 -4.84 2.20 8.21
N LYS A 170 -4.81 3.44 7.74
CA LYS A 170 -3.64 4.00 7.04
C LYS A 170 -2.42 4.02 7.97
N ALA A 171 -2.58 4.45 9.21
CA ALA A 171 -1.51 4.42 10.23
C ALA A 171 -1.03 2.98 10.49
N ARG A 172 -1.96 2.03 10.69
CA ARG A 172 -1.62 0.61 10.85
C ARG A 172 -0.85 0.06 9.65
N ASN A 173 -1.29 0.35 8.42
CA ASN A 173 -0.61 -0.09 7.20
C ASN A 173 0.77 0.55 7.04
N ARG A 174 0.93 1.82 7.38
CA ARG A 174 2.23 2.52 7.40
C ARG A 174 3.16 1.88 8.42
N SER A 175 2.67 1.64 9.63
CA SER A 175 3.39 0.93 10.68
C SER A 175 3.87 -0.44 10.18
N ILE A 176 2.96 -1.32 9.70
CA ILE A 176 3.31 -2.65 9.17
C ILE A 176 4.38 -2.58 8.06
N LYS A 177 4.24 -1.65 7.10
CA LYS A 177 5.23 -1.45 6.03
C LYS A 177 6.58 -0.98 6.57
N THR A 178 6.57 -0.08 7.56
CA THR A 178 7.79 0.38 8.22
C THR A 178 8.48 -0.77 8.96
N ARG A 179 7.72 -1.58 9.72
CA ARG A 179 8.25 -2.76 10.42
C ARG A 179 8.87 -3.76 9.45
N SER A 180 8.18 -4.04 8.34
CA SER A 180 8.67 -4.95 7.30
C SER A 180 9.97 -4.46 6.66
N ARG A 181 10.06 -3.17 6.32
CA ARG A 181 11.28 -2.56 5.77
C ARG A 181 12.46 -2.61 6.74
N VAL A 182 12.21 -2.41 8.04
CA VAL A 182 13.26 -2.52 9.07
C VAL A 182 13.75 -3.96 9.17
N CYS A 183 12.84 -4.94 9.17
CA CYS A 183 13.21 -6.35 9.12
C CYS A 183 14.08 -6.69 7.91
N GLU A 184 13.64 -6.31 6.71
CA GLU A 184 14.37 -6.57 5.46
C GLU A 184 15.79 -6.01 5.52
N ARG A 185 15.96 -4.78 6.02
CA ARG A 185 17.29 -4.16 6.15
C ARG A 185 18.19 -4.87 7.15
N ARG A 186 17.64 -5.33 8.28
CA ARG A 186 18.43 -6.06 9.28
C ARG A 186 18.80 -7.45 8.79
N GLN A 187 17.87 -8.14 8.12
CA GLN A 187 18.15 -9.41 7.45
C GLN A 187 19.28 -9.23 6.44
N GLN A 188 19.14 -8.27 5.54
CA GLN A 188 20.14 -7.95 4.52
C GLN A 188 21.51 -7.65 5.16
N TRP A 189 21.57 -6.80 6.18
CA TRP A 189 22.82 -6.51 6.87
C TRP A 189 23.44 -7.77 7.49
N CYS A 190 22.64 -8.61 8.15
CA CYS A 190 23.14 -9.85 8.75
C CYS A 190 23.67 -10.81 7.69
N ASP A 191 22.96 -11.00 6.58
CA ASP A 191 23.37 -11.85 5.47
C ASP A 191 24.67 -11.35 4.83
N GLU A 192 24.78 -10.03 4.58
CA GLU A 192 25.98 -9.39 4.03
C GLU A 192 27.20 -9.49 4.96
N ASN A 193 26.99 -9.61 6.27
CA ASN A 193 28.06 -9.73 7.27
C ASN A 193 28.29 -11.17 7.76
N GLY A 194 27.69 -12.18 7.11
CA GLY A 194 27.95 -13.59 7.42
C GLY A 194 27.23 -14.12 8.68
N TYR A 195 26.12 -13.51 9.08
CA TYR A 195 25.31 -13.90 10.26
C TYR A 195 23.90 -14.43 9.88
N PRO A 196 23.77 -15.53 9.11
CA PRO A 196 22.48 -16.01 8.60
C PRO A 196 21.52 -16.50 9.71
N GLU A 197 22.05 -17.04 10.81
CA GLU A 197 21.22 -17.49 11.95
C GLU A 197 20.60 -16.31 12.70
N LEU A 198 21.30 -15.17 12.71
CA LEU A 198 20.80 -13.91 13.25
C LEU A 198 19.80 -13.26 12.29
N ALA A 199 20.06 -13.32 10.97
CA ALA A 199 19.10 -12.87 9.95
C ALA A 199 17.74 -13.57 10.11
N ALA A 200 17.74 -14.87 10.41
CA ALA A 200 16.52 -15.66 10.62
C ALA A 200 15.62 -15.12 11.75
N GLN A 201 16.18 -14.39 12.72
CA GLN A 201 15.43 -13.79 13.83
C GLN A 201 14.64 -12.54 13.39
N PHE A 202 15.05 -11.90 12.30
CA PHE A 202 14.42 -10.69 11.78
C PHE A 202 13.35 -10.97 10.71
N LYS A 203 12.90 -12.22 10.56
CA LYS A 203 11.82 -12.58 9.62
C LYS A 203 10.45 -12.06 10.07
N ASP A 204 10.22 -11.93 11.37
CA ASP A 204 8.95 -11.42 11.91
C ASP A 204 9.05 -9.91 12.23
N PRO A 205 8.22 -9.05 11.59
CA PRO A 205 8.05 -7.64 11.92
C PRO A 205 7.91 -7.29 13.40
N ALA A 206 7.34 -8.18 14.22
CA ALA A 206 7.19 -8.00 15.67
C ALA A 206 8.55 -8.01 16.41
N VAL A 207 9.55 -8.68 15.87
CA VAL A 207 10.93 -8.68 16.39
C VAL A 207 11.68 -7.42 15.98
N CYS A 208 11.27 -6.78 14.88
CA CYS A 208 12.08 -5.75 14.28
C CYS A 208 11.75 -4.33 14.75
N SER A 209 10.53 -4.08 15.23
CA SER A 209 10.10 -2.72 15.55
C SER A 209 9.53 -2.69 16.96
N ASP A 210 10.38 -2.24 17.86
CA ASP A 210 10.05 -1.68 19.16
C ASP A 210 9.49 -0.26 18.98
N THR A 211 8.70 0.00 17.93
CA THR A 211 8.19 1.33 17.63
C THR A 211 6.69 1.35 17.36
N GLU A 212 6.03 2.32 17.99
CA GLU A 212 4.62 2.65 17.83
C GLU A 212 4.50 4.03 17.16
N GLU A 213 3.51 4.19 16.29
CA GLU A 213 3.13 5.51 15.78
C GLU A 213 2.16 6.13 16.78
N ILE A 214 2.58 7.18 17.48
CA ILE A 214 1.72 7.99 18.34
C ILE A 214 1.35 9.28 17.64
N LEU A 215 0.16 9.82 17.92
CA LEU A 215 -0.28 11.11 17.41
C LEU A 215 -0.12 12.15 18.53
N VAL A 216 0.81 13.08 18.35
CA VAL A 216 1.02 14.20 19.29
C VAL A 216 0.79 15.48 18.53
N ASP A 217 -0.20 16.28 18.95
CA ASP A 217 -0.57 17.55 18.31
C ASP A 217 -0.81 17.44 16.79
N ARG A 218 -1.51 16.36 16.37
CA ARG A 218 -1.76 16.02 14.95
C ARG A 218 -0.52 15.70 14.12
N VAL A 219 0.65 15.58 14.74
CA VAL A 219 1.88 15.10 14.10
C VAL A 219 2.10 13.64 14.50
N THR A 220 2.26 12.77 13.50
CA THR A 220 2.67 11.38 13.75
C THR A 220 4.12 11.36 14.24
N LYS A 221 4.32 10.94 15.48
CA LYS A 221 5.63 10.64 16.06
C LYS A 221 5.82 9.14 16.17
N HIS A 222 7.06 8.69 16.10
CA HIS A 222 7.39 7.30 16.36
C HIS A 222 7.95 7.19 17.77
N ARG A 223 7.24 6.50 18.66
CA ARG A 223 7.70 6.24 20.02
C ARG A 223 8.33 4.86 20.09
N LYS A 224 9.40 4.73 20.85
CA LYS A 224 10.00 3.45 21.14
C LYS A 224 9.28 2.77 22.31
N LEU A 225 8.95 1.48 22.16
CA LEU A 225 8.30 0.65 23.17
C LEU A 225 9.31 -0.34 23.76
N LYS A 226 9.31 -0.48 25.08
CA LYS A 226 10.03 -1.57 25.73
C LYS A 226 9.21 -2.86 25.60
N LEU A 227 9.82 -3.90 25.01
CA LEU A 227 9.18 -5.21 24.84
C LEU A 227 9.51 -6.09 26.04
N SER A 228 8.49 -6.45 26.82
CA SER A 228 8.64 -7.20 28.06
C SER A 228 9.27 -8.58 27.89
N TRP A 229 9.07 -9.21 26.72
CA TRP A 229 9.56 -10.54 26.42
C TRP A 229 11.01 -10.59 25.92
N ARG A 230 11.57 -9.48 25.44
CA ARG A 230 12.86 -9.45 24.74
C ARG A 230 14.02 -9.38 25.72
N SER A 231 15.08 -10.16 25.47
CA SER A 231 16.30 -10.11 26.28
C SER A 231 17.06 -8.78 26.09
N ASP A 232 17.77 -8.36 27.14
CA ASP A 232 18.59 -7.14 27.09
C ASP A 232 19.76 -7.30 26.11
N GLY A 233 20.37 -8.48 26.06
CA GLY A 233 21.43 -8.81 25.10
C GLY A 233 20.98 -8.67 23.65
N PHE A 234 19.81 -9.23 23.29
CA PHE A 234 19.28 -9.09 21.94
C PHE A 234 18.86 -7.65 21.64
N SER A 235 18.36 -6.92 22.63
CA SER A 235 18.05 -5.49 22.49
C SER A 235 19.30 -4.64 22.22
N ALA A 236 20.42 -4.95 22.87
CA ALA A 236 21.71 -4.30 22.62
C ALA A 236 22.23 -4.65 21.22
N LEU A 237 22.18 -5.92 20.82
CA LEU A 237 22.55 -6.39 19.49
C LEU A 237 21.79 -5.65 18.38
N VAL A 238 20.46 -5.57 18.51
CA VAL A 238 19.60 -4.81 17.59
C VAL A 238 20.03 -3.34 17.53
N LYS A 239 20.34 -2.73 18.68
CA LYS A 239 20.81 -1.34 18.70
C LYS A 239 22.08 -1.16 17.85
N THR A 240 23.02 -2.09 17.96
CA THR A 240 24.29 -2.05 17.22
C THR A 240 24.11 -2.26 15.72
N ILE A 241 23.35 -3.27 15.30
CA ILE A 241 23.05 -3.51 13.87
C ILE A 241 22.46 -2.27 13.22
N ASP A 242 21.50 -1.63 13.89
CA ASP A 242 20.88 -0.44 13.34
C ASP A 242 21.80 0.79 13.33
N HIS A 243 22.76 0.87 14.26
CA HIS A 243 23.81 1.87 14.23
C HIS A 243 24.67 1.68 12.98
N GLU A 244 25.12 0.46 12.71
CA GLU A 244 25.93 0.11 11.52
C GLU A 244 25.17 0.39 10.21
N ILE A 245 23.90 0.00 10.12
CA ILE A 245 23.04 0.33 8.97
C ILE A 245 22.96 1.86 8.79
N GLN A 246 22.83 2.61 9.89
CA GLN A 246 22.77 4.07 9.84
C GLN A 246 24.11 4.68 9.40
N VAL A 247 25.25 4.18 9.89
CA VAL A 247 26.59 4.64 9.49
C VAL A 247 26.89 4.30 8.04
N GLY A 248 26.69 3.05 7.60
CA GLY A 248 26.88 2.63 6.21
C GLY A 248 26.00 3.41 5.23
N SER A 249 24.77 3.76 5.62
CA SER A 249 23.90 4.61 4.80
C SER A 249 24.41 6.06 4.63
N ARG A 250 25.29 6.54 5.51
CA ARG A 250 25.92 7.87 5.38
C ARG A 250 27.12 7.84 4.44
N ILE A 251 27.78 6.68 4.30
CA ILE A 251 28.97 6.49 3.46
C ILE A 251 28.56 6.25 1.99
N GLY A 252 27.40 5.61 1.75
CA GLY A 252 26.82 5.47 0.41
C GLY A 252 26.27 6.79 -0.16
N LYS A 253 26.60 7.11 -1.42
CA LYS A 253 26.33 8.39 -2.15
C LYS A 253 24.87 8.89 -2.23
N SER A 254 23.90 8.28 -1.55
CA SER A 254 22.50 8.76 -1.52
C SER A 254 22.24 9.68 -0.32
N ARG A 255 22.45 11.00 -0.52
CA ARG A 255 22.18 12.08 0.44
C ARG A 255 20.73 12.26 0.90
N ARG A 256 19.82 11.31 0.66
CA ARG A 256 18.52 11.34 1.35
C ARG A 256 18.71 10.68 2.70
N LYS A 257 18.88 11.52 3.75
CA LYS A 257 18.67 11.13 5.15
C LYS A 257 17.27 10.53 5.28
N LYS A 258 17.10 9.24 4.95
CA LYS A 258 15.98 8.47 5.45
C LYS A 258 16.27 8.40 6.92
N LYS A 259 15.65 9.28 7.72
CA LYS A 259 15.75 9.26 9.17
C LYS A 259 15.43 7.83 9.59
N PHE A 260 16.47 7.03 9.84
CA PHE A 260 16.32 5.87 10.69
C PHE A 260 15.75 6.46 11.98
N ILE A 261 14.61 5.93 12.41
CA ILE A 261 13.76 6.48 13.46
C ILE A 261 14.67 7.05 14.55
N ALA A 262 14.66 8.38 14.73
CA ALA A 262 15.49 9.03 15.73
C ALA A 262 15.13 8.40 17.09
N ARG A 263 16.12 7.81 17.73
CA ARG A 263 15.90 6.93 18.88
C ARG A 263 15.86 7.76 20.14
N GLU A 264 14.68 8.22 20.49
CA GLU A 264 14.37 8.57 21.88
C GLU A 264 14.39 7.27 22.72
N GLU A 265 14.79 7.39 23.99
CA GLU A 265 14.74 6.26 24.91
C GLU A 265 13.29 5.78 25.10
N PRO A 266 13.05 4.46 25.23
CA PRO A 266 11.71 3.95 25.42
C PRO A 266 11.22 4.31 26.82
N GLU A 267 10.32 5.29 26.91
CA GLU A 267 9.70 5.70 28.16
C GLU A 267 8.57 4.75 28.61
N ASN A 268 7.90 4.07 27.67
CA ASN A 268 6.76 3.20 27.96
C ASN A 268 7.00 1.74 27.57
N THR A 269 6.41 0.83 28.34
CA THR A 269 6.35 -0.60 28.06
C THR A 269 5.08 -0.90 27.25
N GLU A 270 5.16 -1.78 26.25
CA GLU A 270 3.96 -2.25 25.54
C GLU A 270 3.14 -3.15 26.48
N GLU A 271 1.86 -2.81 26.70
CA GLU A 271 1.00 -3.56 27.64
C GLU A 271 0.65 -4.96 27.13
N ASN A 272 0.45 -5.11 25.81
CA ASN A 272 0.11 -6.38 25.19
C ASN A 272 0.94 -6.64 23.92
N PRO A 273 2.26 -6.82 24.06
CA PRO A 273 3.13 -7.01 22.92
C PRO A 273 2.83 -8.34 22.26
N ARG A 274 2.72 -8.34 20.92
CA ARG A 274 2.70 -9.60 20.18
C ARG A 274 4.03 -10.31 20.40
N ILE A 275 3.95 -11.56 20.84
CA ILE A 275 5.13 -12.39 21.07
C ILE A 275 5.41 -13.18 19.78
N PRO A 276 6.61 -13.02 19.19
CA PRO A 276 6.99 -13.75 17.99
C PRO A 276 7.29 -15.23 18.31
N GLU A 277 6.98 -16.11 17.37
CA GLU A 277 7.22 -17.56 17.44
C GLU A 277 8.52 -17.94 16.71
N ARG A 278 9.05 -19.14 16.99
CA ARG A 278 10.15 -19.79 16.27
C ARG A 278 11.48 -19.03 16.32
N LEU A 279 11.66 -18.19 17.33
CA LEU A 279 12.92 -17.50 17.59
C LEU A 279 13.84 -18.34 18.47
N SER A 280 15.11 -17.98 18.47
CA SER A 280 16.09 -18.56 19.37
C SER A 280 15.78 -18.20 20.82
N ARG A 281 16.03 -19.13 21.75
CA ARG A 281 15.84 -18.94 23.19
C ARG A 281 16.48 -17.65 23.71
N GLN A 282 17.69 -17.33 23.23
CA GLN A 282 18.46 -16.15 23.64
C GLN A 282 17.77 -14.81 23.31
N VAL A 283 16.78 -14.79 22.41
CA VAL A 283 16.00 -13.59 22.09
C VAL A 283 15.02 -13.23 23.21
N TYR A 284 14.60 -14.21 24.00
CA TYR A 284 13.66 -14.02 25.09
C TYR A 284 14.36 -13.75 26.42
N LYS A 285 13.77 -12.91 27.26
CA LYS A 285 14.26 -12.66 28.62
C LYS A 285 14.01 -13.89 29.49
N GLU A 286 15.01 -14.36 30.24
CA GLU A 286 14.89 -15.59 31.04
C GLU A 286 13.82 -15.50 32.12
N GLU A 287 13.77 -14.39 32.85
CA GLU A 287 12.75 -14.12 33.86
C GLU A 287 11.34 -14.17 33.26
N TRP A 288 11.19 -13.67 32.04
CA TRP A 288 9.92 -13.68 31.33
C TRP A 288 9.52 -15.11 30.93
N LEU A 289 10.46 -15.91 30.40
CA LEU A 289 10.21 -17.32 30.07
C LEU A 289 9.80 -18.15 31.29
N LYS A 290 10.38 -17.89 32.48
CA LYS A 290 10.06 -18.58 33.73
C LYS A 290 8.63 -18.35 34.20
N ASN A 291 8.01 -17.23 33.80
CA ASN A 291 6.65 -16.86 34.18
C ASN A 291 5.58 -17.40 33.21
N LEU A 292 5.98 -18.12 32.16
CA LEU A 292 5.04 -18.67 31.18
C LEU A 292 4.54 -20.06 31.59
N THR A 293 3.32 -20.37 31.19
CA THR A 293 2.81 -21.74 31.29
C THR A 293 3.52 -22.67 30.30
N PRO A 294 3.66 -23.97 30.61
CA PRO A 294 4.27 -24.94 29.69
C PRO A 294 3.63 -24.94 28.29
N GLY A 295 2.30 -24.85 28.21
CA GLY A 295 1.58 -24.79 26.92
C GLY A 295 1.87 -23.52 26.12
N THR A 296 2.11 -22.39 26.79
CA THR A 296 2.54 -21.16 26.11
C THR A 296 3.94 -21.31 25.53
N ILE A 297 4.87 -21.92 26.27
CA ILE A 297 6.25 -22.19 25.81
C ILE A 297 6.24 -23.09 24.58
N GLU A 298 5.43 -24.16 24.59
CA GLU A 298 5.31 -25.09 23.47
C GLU A 298 4.76 -24.40 22.21
N ASN A 299 3.76 -23.53 22.37
CA ASN A 299 3.19 -22.74 21.27
C ASN A 299 4.21 -21.78 20.63
N LEU A 300 5.16 -21.25 21.40
CA LEU A 300 6.20 -20.36 20.89
C LEU A 300 7.21 -21.07 19.98
N LYS A 301 7.30 -22.41 20.03
CA LYS A 301 8.22 -23.22 19.20
C LYS A 301 9.66 -22.71 19.26
N ILE A 302 10.12 -22.40 20.48
CA ILE A 302 11.43 -21.80 20.75
C ILE A 302 12.54 -22.72 20.21
N LYS A 303 13.54 -22.11 19.55
CA LYS A 303 14.70 -22.82 19.01
C LYS A 303 15.88 -22.73 19.98
N GLU A 304 16.58 -23.84 20.18
CA GLU A 304 17.83 -23.88 20.95
C GLU A 304 19.06 -23.62 20.06
N VAL A 305 19.01 -22.52 19.29
CA VAL A 305 20.12 -22.09 18.42
C VAL A 305 20.83 -20.91 19.07
N ARG A 306 22.15 -21.01 19.19
CA ARG A 306 23.00 -19.96 19.77
C ARG A 306 23.38 -18.92 18.70
N ILE A 307 22.70 -17.78 18.74
CA ILE A 307 22.86 -16.65 17.79
C ILE A 307 23.70 -15.49 18.36
N MET A 308 23.81 -15.40 19.68
CA MET A 308 24.66 -14.44 20.38
C MET A 308 25.85 -15.21 20.95
N THR A 309 26.92 -15.23 20.17
CA THR A 309 28.24 -15.76 20.57
C THR A 309 29.13 -14.62 21.05
N ASP A 310 30.14 -14.95 21.84
CA ASP A 310 31.11 -13.96 22.36
C ASP A 310 31.94 -13.33 21.23
N ASP A 311 31.95 -13.98 20.05
CA ASP A 311 32.64 -13.55 18.83
C ASP A 311 31.84 -12.53 17.98
N PHE A 312 30.64 -12.10 18.43
CA PHE A 312 29.89 -11.06 17.71
C PHE A 312 30.61 -9.72 17.82
N MET A 313 31.49 -9.46 16.86
CA MET A 313 32.13 -8.18 16.59
C MET A 313 31.35 -7.53 15.43
N PRO A 314 30.45 -6.58 15.69
CA PRO A 314 29.89 -5.78 14.60
C PRO A 314 31.07 -5.13 13.90
N TYR A 315 31.18 -5.35 12.59
CA TYR A 315 32.28 -4.83 11.79
C TYR A 315 32.25 -3.31 11.90
N ALA A 316 33.06 -2.74 12.79
CA ALA A 316 33.20 -1.31 12.90
C ALA A 316 33.82 -0.84 11.59
N ALA A 317 33.01 -0.27 10.71
CA ALA A 317 33.52 0.36 9.52
C ALA A 317 34.44 1.51 9.97
N HIS A 318 35.76 1.26 9.84
CA HIS A 318 36.90 2.18 9.93
C HIS A 318 37.55 2.37 11.31
N ALA A 319 38.41 1.41 11.65
CA ALA A 319 39.76 1.72 12.15
C ALA A 319 40.76 1.50 10.99
N SER A 320 40.86 2.48 10.10
CA SER A 320 42.00 2.69 9.18
C SER A 320 41.83 4.02 8.48
#